data_AF-X1KLV8-F1
#
_entry.id   AF-X1KLV8-F1
#
_cell.length_a   1.000
_cell.length_b   1.000
_cell.length_c   1.000
_cell.angle_alpha   90.00
_cell.angle_beta   90.00
_cell.angle_gamma   90.00
#
_symmetry.space_group_name_H-M   'P 1'
#
loop_
_entity.id
_entity.type
_entity.pdbx_description
1 polymer ?
#
loop_
_entity_poly.entity_id
_entity_poly.type
_entity_poly.pdbx_seq_one_letter_code
_entity_poly.pdbx_strand_id
1 'polypeptide(L)' 'MTIETRINRVVTLLNRVKKYADLVSTDNFEKQTLADMKGNVKDILDEAKDEIGEIKSEVDNW' A
#
# COMPACT_ATOMS: atom_id res chain seq x y z
N MET A 1 2.52 -17.61 -7.08
CA MET A 1 2.81 -17.04 -5.74
C MET A 1 1.71 -17.53 -4.82
N THR A 2 2.00 -18.01 -3.61
CA THR A 2 0.96 -18.52 -2.69
C THR A 2 0.14 -17.37 -2.10
N ILE A 3 -1.09 -17.64 -1.63
CA ILE A 3 -1.90 -16.67 -0.86
C ILE A 3 -1.09 -16.08 0.30
N GLU A 4 -0.36 -16.90 1.06
CA GLU A 4 0.47 -16.42 2.17
C GLU A 4 1.50 -15.39 1.72
N THR A 5 2.17 -15.64 0.58
CA THR A 5 3.15 -14.70 0.02
C THR A 5 2.48 -13.39 -0.38
N ARG A 6 1.28 -13.44 -0.98
CA ARG A 6 0.51 -12.24 -1.33
C ARG A 6 0.09 -11.45 -0.10
N ILE A 7 -0.37 -12.13 0.96
CA ILE A 7 -0.73 -11.48 2.23
C ILE A 7 0.49 -10.75 2.81
N ASN A 8 1.66 -11.40 2.85
CA ASN A 8 2.89 -10.78 3.35
C ASN A 8 3.30 -9.55 2.52
N ARG A 9 3.08 -9.59 1.20
CA ARG A 9 3.29 -8.44 0.30
C ARG A 9 2.33 -7.30 0.61
N VAL A 10 1.02 -7.57 0.75
CA VAL A 10 0.01 -6.58 1.14
C VAL A 10 0.37 -5.92 2.48
N VAL A 11 0.73 -6.72 3.49
CA VAL A 11 1.15 -6.20 4.81
C VAL A 11 2.34 -5.27 4.67
N THR A 12 3.33 -5.63 3.84
CA THR A 12 4.50 -4.80 3.59
C THR A 12 4.12 -3.47 2.93
N LEU A 13 3.24 -3.49 1.93
CA LEU A 13 2.74 -2.28 1.26
C LEU A 13 2.00 -1.36 2.25
N LEU A 14 1.08 -1.90 3.05
CA LEU A 14 0.33 -1.13 4.05
C LEU A 14 1.24 -0.57 5.16
N ASN A 15 2.29 -1.30 5.55
CA ASN A 15 3.28 -0.78 6.49
C ASN A 15 4.07 0.41 5.91
N ARG A 16 4.31 0.45 4.59
CA ARG A 16 4.91 1.64 3.95
C ARG A 16 3.94 2.82 4.00
N VAL A 17 2.65 2.60 3.75
CA VAL A 17 1.61 3.66 3.86
C VAL A 17 1.58 4.24 5.27
N LYS A 18 1.64 3.39 6.31
CA LYS A 18 1.72 3.87 7.71
C LYS A 18 2.91 4.81 7.92
N LYS A 19 4.11 4.44 7.44
CA LYS A 19 5.30 5.31 7.54
C LYS A 19 5.11 6.65 6.85
N TYR A 20 4.48 6.68 5.68
CA TYR A 20 4.17 7.94 4.99
C TYR A 20 3.17 8.79 5.78
N ALA A 21 2.13 8.17 6.35
CA ALA A 21 1.15 8.87 7.17
C ALA A 21 1.81 9.48 8.43
N ASP A 22 2.68 8.71 9.08
CA ASP A 22 3.45 9.19 10.24
C ASP A 22 4.30 10.39 9.86
N LEU A 23 5.10 10.29 8.79
CA LEU A 23 5.93 11.40 8.28
C LEU A 23 5.11 12.67 8.03
N VAL A 24 4.00 12.55 7.30
CA VAL A 24 3.13 13.70 6.99
C VAL A 24 2.53 14.33 8.25
N SER A 25 2.32 13.54 9.30
CA SER A 25 1.77 14.02 10.58
C SER A 25 2.83 14.68 11.48
N THR A 26 4.10 14.30 11.35
CA THR A 26 5.18 14.76 12.23
C THR A 26 5.98 15.92 11.66
N ASP A 27 6.12 15.99 10.33
CA ASP A 27 6.99 16.95 9.66
C ASP A 27 6.18 18.03 8.92
N ASN A 28 6.77 19.24 8.85
CA ASN A 28 6.24 20.32 8.02
C ASN A 28 6.87 20.27 6.63
N PHE A 29 6.28 19.48 5.75
CA PHE A 29 6.67 19.43 4.35
C PHE A 29 6.05 20.58 3.53
N GLU A 30 6.76 20.98 2.48
CA GLU A 30 6.19 21.88 1.47
C GLU A 30 5.04 21.21 0.72
N LYS A 31 4.10 22.02 0.20
CA LYS A 31 2.92 21.52 -0.51
C LYS A 31 3.25 20.61 -1.68
N GLN A 32 4.32 20.90 -2.41
CA GLN A 32 4.76 20.09 -3.55
C GLN A 32 5.21 18.70 -3.07
N THR A 33 6.05 18.63 -2.04
CA THR A 33 6.49 17.37 -1.44
C THR A 33 5.31 16.54 -0.93
N LEU A 34 4.32 17.17 -0.29
CA LEU A 34 3.09 16.49 0.13
C LEU A 34 2.29 15.93 -1.05
N ALA A 35 2.23 16.65 -2.17
CA ALA A 35 1.54 16.17 -3.38
C ALA A 35 2.25 14.95 -3.98
N ASP A 36 3.58 14.98 -4.06
CA ASP A 36 4.38 13.87 -4.57
C ASP A 36 4.27 12.64 -3.65
N MET A 37 4.35 12.83 -2.33
CA MET A 37 4.13 11.77 -1.34
C MET A 37 2.73 11.17 -1.45
N LYS A 38 1.70 11.99 -1.67
CA LYS A 38 0.33 11.51 -1.87
C LYS A 38 0.19 10.68 -3.14
N GLY A 39 0.88 11.05 -4.22
CA GLY A 39 0.97 10.24 -5.44
C GLY A 39 1.54 8.86 -5.15
N ASN A 40 2.72 8.82 -4.53
CA ASN A 40 3.39 7.56 -4.17
C ASN A 40 2.53 6.67 -3.25
N VAL A 41 1.83 7.25 -2.27
CA VAL A 41 0.94 6.50 -1.38
C VAL A 41 -0.26 5.91 -2.13
N LYS A 42 -0.82 6.63 -3.11
CA LYS A 42 -1.90 6.10 -3.95
C LYS A 42 -1.43 4.90 -4.77
N ASP A 43 -0.28 5.00 -5.42
CA ASP A 43 0.26 3.90 -6.22
C ASP A 43 0.50 2.64 -5.37
N ILE A 44 1.01 2.81 -4.14
CA ILE A 44 1.18 1.71 -3.17
C ILE A 44 -0.17 1.08 -2.77
N LEU A 45 -1.21 1.90 -2.58
CA LEU A 45 -2.54 1.42 -2.22
C LEU A 45 -3.21 0.69 -3.38
N ASP A 46 -3.02 1.16 -4.61
CA ASP A 46 -3.52 0.49 -5.81
C ASP A 46 -2.82 -0.87 -5.99
N GLU A 47 -1.50 -0.94 -5.81
CA GLU A 47 -0.75 -2.21 -5.81
C GLU A 47 -1.27 -3.18 -4.72
N ALA A 48 -1.53 -2.68 -3.51
CA ALA A 48 -2.06 -3.51 -2.43
C ALA A 48 -3.48 -4.02 -2.74
N LYS A 49 -4.31 -3.20 -3.37
CA LYS A 49 -5.66 -3.57 -3.81
C LYS A 49 -5.61 -4.67 -4.85
N ASP A 50 -4.71 -4.59 -5.82
CA ASP A 50 -4.56 -5.60 -6.85
C ASP A 50 -4.12 -6.96 -6.26
N GLU A 51 -3.16 -6.97 -5.34
CA GLU A 51 -2.76 -8.20 -4.63
C GLU A 51 -3.90 -8.81 -3.81
N ILE A 52 -4.74 -7.99 -3.15
CA ILE A 52 -5.94 -8.45 -2.45
C ILE A 52 -6.96 -9.04 -3.44
N GLY A 53 -7.10 -8.42 -4.62
CA GLY A 53 -7.94 -8.93 -5.71
C GLY A 53 -7.52 -10.33 -6.13
N GLU A 54 -6.22 -10.55 -6.33
CA GLU A 54 -5.65 -11.85 -6.68
C GLU A 54 -5.86 -12.90 -5.58
N ILE A 55 -5.69 -12.54 -4.30
CA ILE A 55 -6.01 -13.42 -3.17
C ILE A 55 -7.48 -13.84 -3.23
N LYS A 56 -8.39 -12.89 -3.42
CA LYS A 56 -9.82 -13.17 -3.52
C LYS A 56 -10.12 -14.12 -4.68
N SER A 57 -9.56 -13.84 -5.87
CA SER A 57 -9.73 -14.70 -7.04
C SER A 57 -9.21 -16.11 -6.80
N GLU A 58 -8.10 -16.29 -6.08
CA GLU A 58 -7.59 -17.61 -5.73
C GLU A 58 -8.56 -18.34 -4.77
N VAL A 59 -9.08 -17.65 -3.75
CA VAL A 59 -10.07 -18.20 -2.80
C VAL A 59 -11.39 -18.57 -3.49
N ASP A 60 -11.88 -17.74 -4.41
CA ASP A 60 -13.13 -17.99 -5.15
C ASP A 60 -13.05 -19.26 -6.03
N ASN A 61 -11.83 -19.73 -6.35
CA ASN A 61 -11.56 -20.93 -7.15
C ASN A 61 -11.16 -22.16 -6.29
N TRP A 62 -11.24 -22.07 -4.96
CA TRP A 62 -11.05 -23.20 -4.05
C TRP A 62 -12.29 -24.10 -4.00
#